data_AF-A0AA92FFT5-F1
#
_entry.id   AF-A0AA92FFT5-F1
#
_cell.length_a   1.000
_cell.length_b   1.000
_cell.length_c   1.000
_cell.angle_alpha   90.00
_cell.angle_beta   90.00
_cell.angle_gamma   90.00
#
_symmetry.space_group_name_H-M   'P 1'
#
loop_
_entity.id
_entity.type
_entity.pdbx_description
1 polymer ?
#
loop_
_entity_poly.entity_id
_entity_poly.type
_entity_poly.pdbx_seq_one_letter_code
_entity_poly.pdbx_strand_id
1 'polypeptide(L)'
;MAKIALSSSQILNIALGAIIVVGSLASVKYGNFGGVSFDELGEKYISKSDVKFSDLPQDMQKHYIDKDATIEQGKDGNLYEDVYFDEQGKPIPDSELTPQDFKRMVNKLQKTLLFIQHDNLLMANEKNELSKKLEEQDNELEEQRNQLTNKNTERLNEAEQQHYRNISDLTMKINELQKENVVIAQKANIEANTLRGQIEELKAKAVDDEDKKRIAIQKAREEEQAKLTDYKEKIKFLNDQIALLNEQINTNNETAKNAFTRKQDEINKLKEEIVQAAKEKNELLNKQTQSLLLSDQKHKEEIGKYNATIEQLKADTEKLIAKNRQDMALQDDDHLKKMALEEEKIKGLNNEIASSKKHIDALILENEKDFNKFKTYLEDEKKLNKELSAANKKLEENAQNSEKNLNASILKLNEEIAKRESKIKELGDKIVTMNTEKLNVEEEVKKRVDENDKIHNKNYKVFNEKIASFDNVKKELMAKFDKQLSDYKATVQENSDRMQFHTDELTASHNDLKLKYDEKEKELQALKNTTHCL
;
A
#
# COMPACT_ATOMS: atom_id res chain seq x y z
N MET A 1 8.81 41.29 -22.12
CA MET A 1 7.95 42.24 -21.38
C MET A 1 6.67 41.52 -20.98
N ALA A 2 6.57 41.02 -19.75
CA ALA A 2 5.35 40.42 -19.23
C ALA A 2 4.50 41.51 -18.57
N LYS A 3 3.32 41.80 -19.14
CA LYS A 3 2.31 42.66 -18.51
C LYS A 3 1.64 41.86 -17.40
N ILE A 4 1.94 42.20 -16.15
CA ILE A 4 1.25 41.67 -14.96
C ILE A 4 -0.11 42.39 -14.90
N ALA A 5 -1.18 41.67 -15.22
CA ALA A 5 -2.54 42.13 -14.96
C ALA A 5 -2.89 41.81 -13.50
N LEU A 6 -2.87 42.82 -12.63
CA LEU A 6 -3.39 42.70 -11.27
C LEU A 6 -4.92 42.57 -11.30
N SER A 7 -5.47 41.66 -10.49
CA SER A 7 -6.92 41.49 -10.38
C SER A 7 -7.54 42.66 -9.60
N SER A 8 -8.82 42.93 -9.85
CA SER A 8 -9.58 44.05 -9.27
C SER A 8 -9.52 44.07 -7.73
N SER A 9 -9.40 42.91 -7.07
CA SER A 9 -9.29 42.82 -5.61
C SER A 9 -7.91 43.21 -5.07
N GLN A 10 -6.85 43.01 -5.86
CA GLN A 10 -5.49 43.43 -5.49
C GLN A 10 -5.34 44.95 -5.59
N ILE A 11 -5.97 45.57 -6.59
CA ILE A 11 -6.01 47.04 -6.72
C ILE A 11 -6.83 47.65 -5.58
N LEU A 12 -7.96 47.05 -5.22
CA LEU A 12 -8.82 47.54 -4.13
C LEU A 12 -8.13 47.47 -2.76
N ASN A 13 -7.40 46.39 -2.47
CA ASN A 13 -6.68 46.24 -1.20
C ASN A 13 -5.48 47.19 -1.09
N ILE A 14 -4.79 47.47 -2.21
CA ILE A 14 -3.71 48.47 -2.25
C ILE A 14 -4.29 49.89 -2.08
N ALA A 15 -5.44 50.19 -2.69
CA ALA A 15 -6.13 51.47 -2.52
C ALA A 15 -6.63 51.68 -1.09
N LEU A 16 -7.23 50.67 -0.45
CA LEU A 16 -7.65 50.74 0.95
C LEU A 16 -6.45 50.90 1.90
N GLY A 17 -5.35 50.20 1.65
CA GLY A 17 -4.12 50.36 2.43
C GLY A 17 -3.55 51.78 2.33
N ALA A 18 -3.56 52.38 1.14
CA ALA A 18 -3.12 53.76 0.94
C ALA A 18 -4.05 54.78 1.61
N ILE A 19 -5.38 54.58 1.59
CA ILE A 19 -6.35 55.47 2.24
C ILE A 19 -6.20 55.44 3.77
N ILE A 20 -5.92 54.28 4.36
CA ILE A 20 -5.71 54.17 5.81
C ILE A 20 -4.41 54.85 6.23
N VAL A 21 -3.33 54.71 5.44
CA VAL A 21 -2.02 55.33 5.75
C VAL A 21 -2.05 56.84 5.52
N VAL A 22 -2.72 57.32 4.47
CA VAL A 22 -2.89 58.77 4.22
C VAL A 22 -3.89 59.39 5.20
N GLY A 23 -4.95 58.68 5.59
CA GLY A 23 -5.92 59.12 6.60
C GLY A 23 -5.33 59.23 8.01
N SER A 24 -4.42 58.32 8.37
CA SER A 24 -3.68 58.38 9.64
C SER A 24 -2.60 59.46 9.66
N LEU A 25 -1.99 59.80 8.52
CA LEU A 25 -1.09 60.95 8.40
C LEU A 25 -1.82 62.31 8.36
N ALA A 26 -3.02 62.37 7.78
CA ALA A 26 -3.83 63.59 7.73
C ALA A 26 -4.46 63.94 9.09
N SER A 27 -4.83 62.94 9.90
CA SER A 27 -5.33 63.15 11.27
C SER A 27 -4.26 63.67 12.23
N VAL A 28 -2.99 63.34 12.00
CA VAL A 28 -1.85 63.88 12.78
C VAL A 28 -1.48 65.32 12.37
N LYS A 29 -1.78 65.74 11.12
CA LYS A 29 -1.48 67.11 10.64
C LYS A 29 -2.66 68.10 10.69
N TYR A 30 -3.91 67.63 10.68
CA TYR A 30 -5.11 68.48 10.58
C TYR A 30 -6.21 68.15 11.61
N GLY A 31 -5.89 67.37 12.65
CA GLY A 31 -6.79 67.12 13.77
C GLY A 31 -6.95 68.33 14.69
N ASN A 32 -7.65 69.36 14.23
CA ASN A 32 -8.18 70.43 15.09
C ASN A 32 -9.68 70.61 14.77
N PHE A 33 -10.49 69.66 15.21
CA PHE A 33 -11.94 69.77 15.20
C PHE A 33 -12.43 70.12 16.62
N GLY A 34 -12.56 71.43 16.88
CA GLY A 34 -13.57 72.00 17.77
C GLY A 34 -13.60 71.59 19.25
N GLY A 35 -12.52 71.10 19.84
CA GLY A 35 -12.42 70.82 21.27
C GLY A 35 -11.33 71.66 21.90
N VAL A 36 -11.71 72.61 22.77
CA VAL A 36 -10.80 73.41 23.59
C VAL A 36 -9.82 72.47 24.31
N SER A 37 -8.51 72.68 24.13
CA SER A 37 -7.49 71.82 24.73
C SER A 37 -7.41 72.06 26.24
N PHE A 38 -7.11 70.99 26.99
CA PHE A 38 -6.95 71.06 28.44
C PHE A 38 -5.79 72.00 28.87
N ASP A 39 -4.85 72.25 27.95
CA ASP A 39 -3.73 73.18 28.15
C ASP A 39 -4.15 74.66 28.10
N GLU A 40 -5.21 75.04 27.35
CA GLU A 40 -5.75 76.40 27.36
C GLU A 40 -6.63 76.70 28.60
N LEU A 41 -7.13 75.67 29.28
CA LEU A 41 -7.90 75.79 30.52
C LEU A 41 -7.00 75.96 31.77
N GLY A 42 -5.73 75.54 31.69
CA GLY A 42 -4.77 75.66 32.78
C GLY A 42 -4.16 77.06 32.92
N GLU A 43 -3.90 77.77 31.81
CA GLU A 43 -3.22 79.07 31.85
C GLU A 43 -4.13 80.27 32.18
N LYS A 44 -5.46 80.08 32.26
CA LYS A 44 -6.43 81.14 32.61
C LYS A 44 -7.32 80.83 33.82
N TYR A 45 -6.91 79.89 34.68
CA TYR A 45 -7.66 79.60 35.90
C TYR A 45 -7.15 80.47 37.07
N ILE A 46 -7.86 81.54 37.39
CA ILE A 46 -7.61 82.36 38.58
C ILE A 46 -8.38 81.73 39.76
N SER A 47 -7.69 81.45 40.86
CA SER A 47 -8.29 80.93 42.09
C SER A 47 -9.37 81.86 42.62
N LYS A 48 -10.50 81.32 43.13
CA LYS A 48 -11.60 82.12 43.73
C LYS A 48 -11.14 83.01 44.90
N SER A 49 -9.99 82.74 45.51
CA SER A 49 -9.40 83.55 46.58
C SER A 49 -8.64 84.79 46.09
N ASP A 50 -8.30 84.86 44.79
CA ASP A 50 -7.43 85.89 44.21
C ASP A 50 -8.16 86.92 43.36
N VAL A 51 -9.49 86.82 43.25
CA VAL A 51 -10.34 87.77 42.52
C VAL A 51 -10.65 88.99 43.41
N LYS A 52 -10.18 90.18 43.03
CA LYS A 52 -10.48 91.45 43.71
C LYS A 52 -11.55 92.23 42.95
N PHE A 53 -12.28 93.11 43.66
CA PHE A 53 -13.29 93.99 43.05
C PHE A 53 -12.72 94.87 41.91
N SER A 54 -11.42 95.19 41.98
CA SER A 54 -10.67 95.93 40.95
C SER A 54 -10.55 95.19 39.61
N ASP A 55 -10.80 93.88 39.58
CA ASP A 55 -10.60 93.03 38.40
C ASP A 55 -11.88 92.93 37.55
N LEU A 56 -12.99 93.53 38.00
CA LEU A 56 -14.20 93.70 37.20
C LEU A 56 -14.01 94.80 36.13
N PRO A 57 -14.66 94.69 34.97
CA PRO A 57 -14.76 95.79 33.99
C PRO A 57 -15.29 97.08 34.64
N GLN A 58 -14.76 98.26 34.27
CA GLN A 58 -15.09 99.55 34.91
C GLN A 58 -16.59 99.90 34.86
N ASP A 59 -17.28 99.39 33.86
CA ASP A 59 -18.72 99.46 33.63
C ASP A 59 -19.53 98.64 34.65
N MET A 60 -19.04 97.46 35.05
CA MET A 60 -19.64 96.66 36.14
C MET A 60 -19.28 97.21 37.53
N GLN A 61 -18.07 97.74 37.72
CA GLN A 61 -17.69 98.40 38.98
C GLN A 61 -18.57 99.60 39.30
N LYS A 62 -19.01 100.37 38.29
CA LYS A 62 -19.93 101.51 38.44
C LYS A 62 -21.36 101.10 38.83
N HIS A 63 -21.76 99.85 38.62
CA HIS A 63 -23.07 99.34 39.02
C HIS A 63 -23.12 98.84 40.47
N TYR A 64 -21.97 98.50 41.06
CA TYR A 64 -21.89 98.24 42.49
C TYR A 64 -21.81 99.58 43.22
N ILE A 65 -22.95 99.99 43.77
CA ILE A 65 -23.11 101.22 44.54
C ILE A 65 -22.06 101.27 45.65
N ASP A 66 -21.29 102.36 45.66
CA ASP A 66 -20.32 102.68 46.71
C ASP A 66 -21.02 102.60 48.07
N LYS A 67 -20.45 101.81 48.98
CA LYS A 67 -21.01 101.61 50.33
C LYS A 67 -21.06 102.95 51.08
N ASP A 68 -20.17 103.88 50.73
CA ASP A 68 -20.15 105.23 51.27
C ASP A 68 -21.24 106.13 50.66
N ALA A 69 -21.66 105.88 49.41
CA ALA A 69 -22.78 106.58 48.78
C ALA A 69 -24.15 106.11 49.30
N THR A 70 -24.27 104.88 49.81
CA THR A 70 -25.50 104.39 50.45
C THR A 70 -25.61 104.83 51.93
N ILE A 71 -24.50 105.17 52.57
CA ILE A 71 -24.49 105.69 53.95
C ILE A 71 -24.85 107.19 53.99
N GLU A 72 -24.61 107.95 52.91
CA GLU A 72 -25.06 109.36 52.82
C GLU A 72 -26.56 109.52 52.52
N GLN A 73 -27.23 108.52 51.94
CA GLN A 73 -28.71 108.50 51.82
C GLN A 73 -29.43 107.91 53.04
N GLY A 74 -28.70 107.29 53.97
CA GLY A 74 -29.22 106.72 55.21
C GLY A 74 -29.09 107.61 56.45
N LYS A 75 -28.59 108.85 56.30
CA LYS A 75 -28.42 109.82 57.40
C LYS A 75 -29.51 110.90 57.50
N ASP A 76 -30.54 110.84 56.67
CA ASP A 76 -31.81 111.52 56.95
C ASP A 76 -32.71 110.57 57.75
N GLY A 77 -32.31 110.36 59.01
CA GLY A 77 -33.13 109.70 60.03
C GLY A 77 -34.34 110.57 60.40
N ASN A 78 -35.47 109.89 60.63
CA ASN A 78 -36.77 110.38 61.08
C ASN A 78 -37.67 111.08 60.04
N LEU A 79 -38.35 110.26 59.23
CA LEU A 79 -39.53 110.63 58.44
C LEU A 79 -40.85 110.63 59.27
N TYR A 80 -40.78 110.67 60.61
CA TYR A 80 -41.94 110.63 61.51
C TYR A 80 -41.84 111.58 62.72
N GLU A 81 -41.18 112.71 62.57
CA GLU A 81 -41.34 113.86 63.48
C GLU A 81 -41.61 115.11 62.63
N ASP A 82 -42.89 115.41 62.41
CA ASP A 82 -43.34 116.64 61.77
C ASP A 82 -43.10 117.81 62.72
N VAL A 83 -41.87 118.30 62.73
CA VAL A 83 -41.54 119.60 63.28
C VAL A 83 -41.51 120.57 62.11
N TYR A 84 -42.42 121.54 62.09
CA TYR A 84 -42.44 122.56 61.05
C TYR A 84 -41.21 123.44 61.20
N PHE A 85 -40.53 123.84 60.13
CA PHE A 85 -39.35 124.71 60.23
C PHE A 85 -39.57 126.00 59.43
N ASP A 86 -39.21 127.15 60.03
CA ASP A 86 -39.22 128.45 59.36
C ASP A 86 -38.08 128.58 58.32
N GLU A 87 -38.06 129.68 57.55
CA GLU A 87 -37.00 129.93 56.55
C GLU A 87 -35.59 130.11 57.15
N GLN A 88 -35.46 130.08 58.48
CA GLN A 88 -34.21 130.11 59.24
C GLN A 88 -33.91 128.80 59.97
N GLY A 89 -34.70 127.74 59.74
CA GLY A 89 -34.47 126.40 60.29
C GLY A 89 -34.89 126.22 61.75
N LYS A 90 -35.80 127.05 62.30
CA LYS A 90 -36.34 126.88 63.66
C LYS A 90 -37.71 126.20 63.67
N PRO A 91 -37.98 125.37 64.69
CA PRO A 91 -39.23 124.65 64.82
C PRO A 91 -40.43 125.59 65.09
N ILE A 92 -41.42 125.61 64.20
CA ILE A 92 -42.67 126.37 64.30
C ILE A 92 -43.67 125.52 65.13
N PRO A 93 -44.25 126.07 66.21
CA PRO A 93 -45.28 125.40 66.98
C PRO A 93 -46.60 125.29 66.19
N ASP A 94 -47.38 124.24 66.40
CA ASP A 94 -48.67 123.98 65.71
C ASP A 94 -49.69 125.14 65.76
N SER A 95 -49.53 126.06 66.70
CA SER A 95 -50.40 127.24 66.86
C SER A 95 -50.08 128.41 65.90
N GLU A 96 -48.94 128.37 65.19
CA GLU A 96 -48.49 129.42 64.26
C GLU A 96 -48.43 128.94 62.80
N LEU A 97 -49.02 127.78 62.51
CA LEU A 97 -49.07 127.19 61.18
C LEU A 97 -49.81 128.06 60.17
N THR A 98 -49.14 128.41 59.08
CA THR A 98 -49.76 129.16 58.00
C THR A 98 -50.29 128.23 56.89
N PRO A 99 -51.31 128.64 56.11
CA PRO A 99 -51.77 127.87 54.95
C PRO A 99 -50.68 127.56 53.91
N GLN A 100 -49.58 128.32 53.90
CA GLN A 100 -48.43 128.07 53.00
C GLN A 100 -47.64 126.82 53.41
N ASP A 101 -47.53 126.54 54.71
CA ASP A 101 -46.77 125.40 55.23
C ASP A 101 -47.47 124.08 54.91
N PHE A 102 -48.79 124.03 55.05
CA PHE A 102 -49.62 122.91 54.58
C PHE A 102 -49.50 122.70 53.07
N LYS A 103 -49.44 123.79 52.29
CA LYS A 103 -49.28 123.71 50.83
C LYS A 103 -47.89 123.14 50.45
N ARG A 104 -46.84 123.45 51.22
CA ARG A 104 -45.50 122.83 51.03
C ARG A 104 -45.54 121.33 51.34
N MET A 105 -46.22 120.91 52.41
CA MET A 105 -46.39 119.49 52.76
C MET A 105 -47.16 118.70 51.71
N VAL A 106 -48.31 119.24 51.25
CA VAL A 106 -49.11 118.61 50.18
C VAL A 106 -48.28 118.46 48.91
N ASN A 107 -47.47 119.47 48.54
CA ASN A 107 -46.57 119.37 47.40
C ASN A 107 -45.46 118.31 47.59
N LYS A 108 -44.89 118.17 48.80
CA LYS A 108 -43.89 117.15 49.10
C LYS A 108 -44.49 115.74 49.00
N LEU A 109 -45.65 115.52 49.62
CA LEU A 109 -46.38 114.25 49.55
C LEU A 109 -46.82 113.91 48.12
N GLN A 110 -47.29 114.88 47.34
CA GLN A 110 -47.63 114.69 45.93
C GLN A 110 -46.41 114.29 45.10
N LYS A 111 -45.24 114.90 45.35
CA LYS A 111 -43.98 114.49 44.70
C LYS A 111 -43.56 113.08 45.09
N THR A 112 -43.59 112.73 46.37
CA THR A 112 -43.25 111.37 46.84
C THR A 112 -44.20 110.33 46.26
N LEU A 113 -45.51 110.60 46.21
CA LEU A 113 -46.50 109.72 45.59
C LEU A 113 -46.21 109.52 44.09
N LEU A 114 -45.81 110.59 43.39
CA LEU A 114 -45.43 110.53 41.97
C LEU A 114 -44.19 109.65 41.74
N PHE A 115 -43.17 109.76 42.60
CA PHE A 115 -42.00 108.88 42.54
C PHE A 115 -42.35 107.42 42.79
N ILE A 116 -43.17 107.13 43.80
CA ILE A 116 -43.60 105.75 44.10
C ILE A 116 -44.44 105.18 42.94
N GLN A 117 -45.32 105.98 42.33
CA GLN A 117 -46.09 105.56 41.17
C GLN A 117 -45.19 105.26 39.96
N HIS A 118 -44.18 106.09 39.73
CA HIS A 118 -43.20 105.88 38.68
C HIS A 118 -42.38 104.59 38.91
N ASP A 119 -41.88 104.36 40.12
CA ASP A 119 -41.11 103.17 40.47
C ASP A 119 -41.96 101.90 40.36
N ASN A 120 -43.21 101.93 40.80
CA ASN A 120 -44.14 100.82 40.61
C ASN A 120 -44.39 100.51 39.12
N LEU A 121 -44.44 101.54 38.26
CA LEU A 121 -44.62 101.37 36.83
C LEU A 121 -43.37 100.77 36.17
N LEU A 122 -42.17 101.21 36.57
CA LEU A 122 -40.91 100.62 36.13
C LEU A 122 -40.79 99.16 36.56
N MET A 123 -41.00 98.87 37.84
CA MET A 123 -40.95 97.49 38.36
C MET A 123 -41.99 96.57 37.70
N ALA A 124 -43.19 97.08 37.42
CA ALA A 124 -44.21 96.32 36.69
C ALA A 124 -43.79 96.02 35.25
N ASN A 125 -43.12 96.96 34.58
CA ASN A 125 -42.59 96.74 33.23
C ASN A 125 -41.45 95.71 33.24
N GLU A 126 -40.50 95.83 34.16
CA GLU A 126 -39.42 94.85 34.34
C GLU A 126 -39.97 93.45 34.64
N LYS A 127 -40.99 93.34 35.50
CA LYS A 127 -41.68 92.07 35.78
C LYS A 127 -42.32 91.46 34.53
N ASN A 128 -42.92 92.28 33.67
CA ASN A 128 -43.51 91.81 32.41
C ASN A 128 -42.43 91.35 31.42
N GLU A 129 -41.33 92.09 31.30
CA GLU A 129 -40.19 91.67 30.47
C GLU A 129 -39.54 90.38 30.96
N LEU A 130 -39.38 90.22 32.28
CA LEU A 130 -38.85 88.99 32.87
C LEU A 130 -39.80 87.82 32.67
N SER A 131 -41.11 88.01 32.87
CA SER A 131 -42.11 86.98 32.59
C SER A 131 -42.07 86.54 31.12
N LYS A 132 -41.94 87.49 30.20
CA LYS A 132 -41.83 87.20 28.77
C LYS A 132 -40.56 86.41 28.42
N LYS A 133 -39.41 86.80 28.97
CA LYS A 133 -38.15 86.07 28.78
C LYS A 133 -38.21 84.65 29.35
N LEU A 134 -38.89 84.45 30.48
CA LEU A 134 -39.08 83.13 31.07
C LEU A 134 -39.95 82.23 30.18
N GLU A 135 -41.05 82.77 29.65
CA GLU A 135 -41.93 82.05 28.72
C GLU A 135 -41.21 81.70 27.40
N GLU A 136 -40.40 82.62 26.85
CA GLU A 136 -39.56 82.35 25.69
C GLU A 136 -38.55 81.22 25.97
N GLN A 137 -37.89 81.23 27.14
CA GLN A 137 -36.94 80.20 27.52
C GLN A 137 -37.59 78.82 27.75
N ASP A 138 -38.78 78.78 28.38
CA ASP A 138 -39.54 77.53 28.57
C ASP A 138 -39.97 76.94 27.23
N ASN A 139 -40.45 77.78 26.30
CA ASN A 139 -40.80 77.35 24.94
C ASN A 139 -39.58 76.81 24.18
N GLU A 140 -38.43 77.48 24.26
CA GLU A 140 -37.18 77.00 23.63
C GLU A 140 -36.73 75.65 24.21
N LEU A 141 -36.81 75.48 25.54
CA LEU A 141 -36.48 74.22 26.20
C LEU A 141 -37.44 73.09 25.79
N GLU A 142 -38.73 73.38 25.68
CA GLU A 142 -39.73 72.41 25.22
C GLU A 142 -39.50 72.01 23.76
N GLU A 143 -39.15 72.98 22.89
CA GLU A 143 -38.80 72.71 21.51
C GLU A 143 -37.55 71.83 21.40
N GLN A 144 -36.48 72.15 22.15
CA GLN A 144 -35.27 71.34 22.20
C GLN A 144 -35.55 69.91 22.71
N ARG A 145 -36.39 69.77 23.74
CA ARG A 145 -36.79 68.47 24.27
C ARG A 145 -37.56 67.66 23.24
N ASN A 146 -38.48 68.28 22.52
CA ASN A 146 -39.26 67.64 21.45
C ASN A 146 -38.37 67.22 20.28
N GLN A 147 -37.44 68.08 19.86
CA GLN A 147 -36.45 67.74 18.82
C GLN A 147 -35.56 66.57 19.23
N LEU A 148 -35.06 66.55 20.47
CA LEU A 148 -34.25 65.44 20.98
C LEU A 148 -35.06 64.14 21.03
N THR A 149 -36.31 64.21 21.47
CA THR A 149 -37.21 63.07 21.54
C THR A 149 -37.48 62.50 20.14
N ASN A 150 -37.80 63.35 19.16
CA ASN A 150 -38.02 62.96 17.77
C ASN A 150 -36.77 62.35 17.13
N LYS A 151 -35.59 62.93 17.37
CA LYS A 151 -34.33 62.38 16.86
C LYS A 151 -34.00 61.02 17.47
N ASN A 152 -34.31 60.82 18.76
CA ASN A 152 -34.12 59.53 19.41
C ASN A 152 -35.12 58.48 18.90
N THR A 153 -36.37 58.84 18.67
CA THR A 153 -37.37 57.91 18.10
C THR A 153 -37.04 57.55 16.65
N GLU A 154 -36.58 58.50 15.83
CA GLU A 154 -36.11 58.23 14.47
C GLU A 154 -34.93 57.26 14.46
N ARG A 155 -33.90 57.50 15.29
CA ARG A 155 -32.74 56.60 15.43
C ARG A 155 -33.15 55.20 15.87
N LEU A 156 -34.11 55.11 16.80
CA LEU A 156 -34.61 53.83 17.28
C LEU A 156 -35.37 53.09 16.18
N ASN A 157 -36.20 53.79 15.41
CA ASN A 157 -36.91 53.22 14.26
C ASN A 157 -35.94 52.77 13.15
N GLU A 158 -34.88 53.53 12.85
CA GLU A 158 -33.84 53.15 11.89
C GLU A 158 -33.11 51.89 12.34
N ALA A 159 -32.71 51.82 13.61
CA ALA A 159 -32.08 50.64 14.19
C ALA A 159 -33.02 49.42 14.13
N GLU A 160 -34.31 49.59 14.44
CA GLU A 160 -35.31 48.52 14.37
C GLU A 160 -35.48 48.01 12.93
N GLN A 161 -35.60 48.91 11.95
CA GLN A 161 -35.68 48.55 10.53
C GLN A 161 -34.41 47.80 10.06
N GLN A 162 -33.24 48.23 10.52
CA GLN A 162 -31.99 47.53 10.22
C GLN A 162 -31.97 46.14 10.85
N HIS A 163 -32.45 45.99 12.09
CA HIS A 163 -32.59 44.69 12.74
C HIS A 163 -33.54 43.77 11.97
N TYR A 164 -34.70 44.25 11.51
CA TYR A 164 -35.61 43.45 10.68
C TYR A 164 -34.96 42.99 9.38
N ARG A 165 -34.21 43.87 8.69
CA ARG A 165 -33.47 43.49 7.48
C ARG A 165 -32.42 42.42 7.78
N ASN A 166 -31.63 42.60 8.84
CA ASN A 166 -30.62 41.62 9.25
C ASN A 166 -31.26 40.27 9.61
N ILE A 167 -32.39 40.27 10.33
CA ILE A 167 -33.13 39.05 10.67
C ILE A 167 -33.64 38.35 9.41
N SER A 168 -34.18 39.11 8.46
CA SER A 168 -34.65 38.57 7.17
C SER A 168 -33.50 37.93 6.38
N ASP A 169 -32.36 38.63 6.24
CA ASP A 169 -31.19 38.14 5.52
C ASP A 169 -30.60 36.88 6.17
N LEU A 170 -30.51 36.86 7.51
CA LEU A 170 -30.06 35.70 8.26
C LEU A 170 -31.01 34.52 8.11
N THR A 171 -32.33 34.77 8.13
CA THR A 171 -33.34 33.73 7.92
C THR A 171 -33.23 33.12 6.53
N MET A 172 -33.05 33.95 5.50
CA MET A 172 -32.84 33.49 4.13
C MET A 172 -31.58 32.62 4.03
N LYS A 173 -30.47 33.06 4.64
CA LYS A 173 -29.22 32.31 4.65
C LYS A 173 -29.31 30.98 5.40
N ILE A 174 -30.04 30.94 6.51
CA ILE A 174 -30.32 29.70 7.25
C ILE A 174 -31.09 28.72 6.37
N ASN A 175 -32.13 29.19 5.68
CA ASN A 175 -32.93 28.36 4.78
C ASN A 175 -32.10 27.82 3.60
N GLU A 176 -31.22 28.63 3.02
CA GLU A 176 -30.29 28.21 1.98
C GLU A 176 -29.33 27.13 2.47
N LEU A 177 -28.72 27.31 3.64
CA LEU A 177 -27.83 26.32 4.26
C LEU A 177 -28.55 25.03 4.62
N GLN A 178 -29.79 25.10 5.09
CA GLN A 178 -30.61 23.91 5.34
C GLN A 178 -30.90 23.15 4.05
N LYS A 179 -31.24 23.86 2.96
CA LYS A 179 -31.45 23.25 1.64
C LYS A 179 -30.17 22.59 1.12
N GLU A 180 -29.03 23.27 1.23
CA GLU A 180 -27.73 22.72 0.83
C GLU A 180 -27.38 21.46 1.64
N ASN A 181 -27.56 21.48 2.97
CA ASN A 181 -27.33 20.31 3.82
C ASN A 181 -28.21 19.11 3.44
N VAL A 182 -29.48 19.34 3.11
CA VAL A 182 -30.38 18.27 2.61
C VAL A 182 -29.86 17.69 1.30
N VAL A 183 -29.43 18.54 0.36
CA VAL A 183 -28.87 18.09 -0.93
C VAL A 183 -27.58 17.29 -0.73
N ILE A 184 -26.69 17.74 0.16
CA ILE A 184 -25.45 17.03 0.50
C ILE A 184 -25.77 15.66 1.11
N ALA A 185 -26.71 15.61 2.07
CA ALA A 185 -27.13 14.35 2.70
C ALA A 185 -27.74 13.37 1.70
N GLN A 186 -28.58 13.86 0.77
CA GLN A 186 -29.14 13.04 -0.31
C GLN A 186 -28.06 12.51 -1.24
N LYS A 187 -27.10 13.35 -1.63
CA LYS A 187 -25.97 12.95 -2.48
C LYS A 187 -25.11 11.87 -1.82
N ALA A 188 -24.79 12.06 -0.54
CA ALA A 188 -24.05 11.06 0.25
C ALA A 188 -24.82 9.73 0.36
N ASN A 189 -26.15 9.77 0.53
CA ASN A 189 -26.97 8.56 0.56
C ASN A 189 -27.02 7.83 -0.79
N ILE A 190 -27.11 8.57 -1.91
CA ILE A 190 -27.06 7.99 -3.25
C ILE A 190 -25.70 7.31 -3.46
N GLU A 191 -24.61 7.99 -3.13
CA GLU A 191 -23.25 7.45 -3.25
C GLU A 191 -23.05 6.20 -2.38
N ALA A 192 -23.52 6.23 -1.13
CA ALA A 192 -23.48 5.08 -0.23
C ALA A 192 -24.26 3.88 -0.81
N ASN A 193 -25.44 4.10 -1.39
CA ASN A 193 -26.23 3.04 -2.03
C ASN A 193 -25.54 2.50 -3.29
N THR A 194 -24.94 3.36 -4.11
CA THR A 194 -24.16 2.94 -5.29
C THR A 194 -22.96 2.09 -4.89
N LEU A 195 -22.19 2.52 -3.89
CA LEU A 195 -21.06 1.75 -3.36
C LEU A 195 -21.51 0.41 -2.78
N ARG A 196 -22.64 0.38 -2.06
CA ARG A 196 -23.21 -0.86 -1.54
C ARG A 196 -23.57 -1.84 -2.67
N GLY A 197 -24.18 -1.35 -3.74
CA GLY A 197 -24.48 -2.15 -4.93
C GLY A 197 -23.22 -2.71 -5.60
N GLN A 198 -22.17 -1.91 -5.75
CA GLN A 198 -20.88 -2.36 -6.28
C GLN A 198 -20.22 -3.44 -5.40
N ILE A 199 -20.31 -3.29 -4.07
CA ILE A 199 -19.80 -4.30 -3.12
C ILE A 199 -20.58 -5.62 -3.26
N GLU A 200 -21.91 -5.56 -3.38
CA GLU A 200 -22.75 -6.75 -3.58
C GLU A 200 -22.42 -7.45 -4.92
N GLU A 201 -22.22 -6.69 -6.00
CA GLU A 201 -21.81 -7.25 -7.30
C GLU A 201 -20.43 -7.92 -7.24
N LEU A 202 -19.44 -7.26 -6.60
CA LEU A 202 -18.10 -7.83 -6.43
C LEU A 202 -18.12 -9.10 -5.57
N LYS A 203 -18.95 -9.14 -4.52
CA LYS A 203 -19.15 -10.34 -3.71
C LYS A 203 -19.75 -11.48 -4.55
N ALA A 204 -20.75 -11.19 -5.37
CA ALA A 204 -21.35 -12.20 -6.25
C ALA A 204 -20.34 -12.76 -7.26
N LYS A 205 -19.52 -11.89 -7.87
CA LYS A 205 -18.43 -12.31 -8.78
C LYS A 205 -17.38 -13.17 -8.07
N ALA A 206 -17.00 -12.82 -6.85
CA ALA A 206 -16.03 -13.60 -6.07
C ALA A 206 -16.53 -15.02 -5.77
N VAL A 207 -17.82 -15.17 -5.44
CA VAL A 207 -18.45 -16.49 -5.22
C VAL A 207 -18.50 -17.30 -6.52
N ASP A 208 -18.92 -16.70 -7.63
CA ASP A 208 -18.96 -17.37 -8.94
C ASP A 208 -17.57 -17.85 -9.40
N ASP A 209 -16.52 -17.04 -9.16
CA ASP A 209 -15.14 -17.44 -9.45
C ASP A 209 -14.63 -18.55 -8.52
N GLU A 210 -15.05 -18.57 -7.25
CA GLU A 210 -14.72 -19.67 -6.33
C GLU A 210 -15.40 -20.98 -6.76
N ASP A 211 -16.66 -20.92 -7.18
CA ASP A 211 -17.40 -22.08 -7.67
C ASP A 211 -16.79 -22.63 -8.98
N LYS A 212 -16.41 -21.76 -9.92
CA LYS A 212 -15.67 -22.18 -11.13
C LYS A 212 -14.36 -22.87 -10.78
N LYS A 213 -13.60 -22.36 -9.80
CA LYS A 213 -12.36 -23.01 -9.34
C LYS A 213 -12.64 -24.36 -8.70
N ARG A 214 -13.70 -24.48 -7.88
CA ARG A 214 -14.10 -25.77 -7.28
C ARG A 214 -14.45 -26.80 -8.36
N ILE A 215 -15.22 -26.41 -9.37
CA ILE A 215 -15.58 -27.29 -10.50
C ILE A 215 -14.32 -27.71 -11.27
N ALA A 216 -13.40 -26.79 -11.55
CA ALA A 216 -12.15 -27.09 -12.25
C ALA A 216 -11.27 -28.08 -11.45
N ILE A 217 -11.15 -27.89 -10.13
CA ILE A 217 -10.42 -28.80 -9.24
C ILE A 217 -11.08 -30.18 -9.22
N GLN A 218 -12.41 -30.24 -9.13
CA GLN A 218 -13.14 -31.50 -9.12
C GLN A 218 -12.92 -32.28 -10.42
N LYS A 219 -13.02 -31.60 -11.57
CA LYS A 219 -12.74 -32.20 -12.87
C LYS A 219 -11.30 -32.69 -13.00
N ALA A 220 -10.33 -31.90 -12.54
CA ALA A 220 -8.92 -32.32 -12.54
C ALA A 220 -8.68 -33.57 -11.68
N ARG A 221 -9.34 -33.68 -10.52
CA ARG A 221 -9.29 -34.87 -9.66
C ARG A 221 -9.91 -36.10 -10.33
N GLU A 222 -11.05 -35.93 -10.99
CA GLU A 222 -11.70 -37.02 -11.74
C GLU A 222 -10.82 -37.53 -12.88
N GLU A 223 -10.18 -36.62 -13.64
CA GLU A 223 -9.22 -36.97 -14.69
C GLU A 223 -7.98 -37.69 -14.15
N GLU A 224 -7.45 -37.24 -13.00
CA GLU A 224 -6.31 -37.89 -12.34
C GLU A 224 -6.67 -39.29 -11.81
N GLN A 225 -7.86 -39.44 -11.25
CA GLN A 225 -8.37 -40.72 -10.76
C GLN A 225 -8.65 -41.72 -11.90
N ALA A 226 -9.12 -41.24 -13.06
CA ALA A 226 -9.25 -42.04 -14.26
C ALA A 226 -7.88 -42.55 -14.76
N LYS A 227 -6.87 -41.67 -14.83
CA LYS A 227 -5.49 -42.06 -15.18
C LYS A 227 -4.89 -43.06 -14.20
N LEU A 228 -5.13 -42.89 -12.90
CA LEU A 228 -4.66 -43.85 -11.88
C LEU A 228 -5.29 -45.24 -12.08
N THR A 229 -6.56 -45.28 -12.48
CA THR A 229 -7.28 -46.54 -12.77
C THR A 229 -6.69 -47.22 -14.00
N ASP A 230 -6.46 -46.47 -15.09
CA ASP A 230 -5.78 -46.97 -16.29
C ASP A 230 -4.38 -47.52 -15.98
N TYR A 231 -3.58 -46.80 -15.16
CA TYR A 231 -2.28 -47.29 -14.72
C TYR A 231 -2.36 -48.57 -13.89
N LYS A 232 -3.35 -48.69 -12.99
CA LYS A 232 -3.56 -49.93 -12.22
C LYS A 232 -3.90 -51.11 -13.13
N GLU A 233 -4.75 -50.92 -14.11
CA GLU A 233 -5.10 -51.96 -15.09
C GLU A 233 -3.88 -52.36 -15.93
N LYS A 234 -3.09 -51.38 -16.39
CA LYS A 234 -1.87 -51.64 -17.14
C LYS A 234 -0.81 -52.38 -16.33
N ILE A 235 -0.64 -52.02 -15.06
CA ILE A 235 0.25 -52.74 -14.13
C ILE A 235 -0.24 -54.18 -13.94
N LYS A 236 -1.55 -54.39 -13.75
CA LYS A 236 -2.12 -55.73 -13.62
C LYS A 236 -1.85 -56.57 -14.87
N PHE A 237 -2.12 -56.03 -16.05
CA PHE A 237 -1.86 -56.71 -17.32
C PHE A 237 -0.38 -57.05 -17.52
N LEU A 238 0.54 -56.15 -17.16
CA LEU A 238 1.99 -56.43 -17.22
C LEU A 238 2.39 -57.53 -16.23
N ASN A 239 1.84 -57.53 -15.02
CA ASN A 239 2.08 -58.58 -14.04
C ASN A 239 1.56 -59.95 -14.52
N ASP A 240 0.37 -59.98 -15.14
CA ASP A 240 -0.19 -61.19 -15.72
C ASP A 240 0.69 -61.72 -16.87
N GLN A 241 1.25 -60.84 -17.71
CA GLN A 241 2.23 -61.23 -18.74
C GLN A 241 3.53 -61.77 -18.14
N ILE A 242 4.05 -61.15 -17.08
CA ILE A 242 5.26 -61.63 -16.39
C ILE A 242 5.02 -63.03 -15.81
N ALA A 243 3.84 -63.27 -15.21
CA ALA A 243 3.47 -64.58 -14.70
C ALA A 243 3.44 -65.63 -15.81
N LEU A 244 2.81 -65.32 -16.95
CA LEU A 244 2.75 -66.21 -18.12
C LEU A 244 4.16 -66.51 -18.69
N LEU A 245 5.02 -65.49 -18.78
CA LEU A 245 6.41 -65.65 -19.22
C LEU A 245 7.21 -66.56 -18.27
N ASN A 246 7.04 -66.39 -16.95
CA ASN A 246 7.69 -67.24 -15.97
C ASN A 246 7.21 -68.69 -16.07
N GLU A 247 5.92 -68.92 -16.32
CA GLU A 247 5.36 -70.25 -16.54
C GLU A 247 5.91 -70.89 -17.82
N GLN A 248 6.01 -70.15 -18.91
CA GLN A 248 6.66 -70.60 -20.15
C GLN A 248 8.14 -70.93 -19.95
N ILE A 249 8.89 -70.09 -19.23
CA ILE A 249 10.30 -70.35 -18.90
C ILE A 249 10.43 -71.63 -18.08
N ASN A 250 9.58 -71.83 -17.06
CA ASN A 250 9.59 -73.04 -16.24
C ASN A 250 9.28 -74.28 -17.06
N THR A 251 8.28 -74.22 -17.95
CA THR A 251 7.89 -75.32 -18.83
C THR A 251 9.01 -75.67 -19.81
N ASN A 252 9.66 -74.66 -20.40
CA ASN A 252 10.83 -74.85 -21.27
C ASN A 252 12.01 -75.45 -20.50
N ASN A 253 12.28 -74.98 -19.27
CA ASN A 253 13.34 -75.53 -18.42
C ASN A 253 13.07 -76.99 -18.05
N GLU A 254 11.83 -77.35 -17.68
CA GLU A 254 11.46 -78.76 -17.45
C GLU A 254 11.61 -79.61 -18.71
N THR A 255 11.17 -79.09 -19.86
CA THR A 255 11.29 -79.80 -21.14
C THR A 255 12.76 -80.02 -21.50
N ALA A 256 13.61 -79.00 -21.37
CA ALA A 256 15.04 -79.08 -21.60
C ALA A 256 15.72 -80.05 -20.62
N LYS A 257 15.36 -80.01 -19.34
CA LYS A 257 15.86 -80.93 -18.32
C LYS A 257 15.47 -82.37 -18.64
N ASN A 258 14.22 -82.62 -19.01
CA ASN A 258 13.74 -83.96 -19.39
C ASN A 258 14.44 -84.47 -20.66
N ALA A 259 14.64 -83.61 -21.66
CA ALA A 259 15.39 -83.96 -22.88
C ALA A 259 16.86 -84.28 -22.57
N PHE A 260 17.49 -83.50 -21.68
CA PHE A 260 18.84 -83.74 -21.21
C PHE A 260 18.95 -85.10 -20.49
N THR A 261 18.04 -85.40 -19.55
CA THR A 261 18.01 -86.70 -18.85
C THR A 261 17.88 -87.86 -19.84
N ARG A 262 16.97 -87.76 -20.82
CA ARG A 262 16.82 -88.80 -21.86
C ARG A 262 18.11 -89.00 -22.67
N LYS A 263 18.79 -87.91 -23.05
CA LYS A 263 20.07 -87.99 -23.75
C LYS A 263 21.18 -88.58 -22.88
N GLN A 264 21.17 -88.28 -21.58
CA GLN A 264 22.10 -88.86 -20.63
C GLN A 264 21.88 -90.38 -20.47
N ASP A 265 20.63 -90.83 -20.41
CA ASP A 265 20.27 -92.25 -20.37
C ASP A 265 20.69 -92.98 -21.66
N GLU A 266 20.49 -92.36 -22.82
CA GLU A 266 20.92 -92.88 -24.12
C GLU A 266 22.45 -93.01 -24.20
N ILE A 267 23.18 -92.01 -23.71
CA ILE A 267 24.65 -92.07 -23.58
C ILE A 267 25.08 -93.22 -22.67
N ASN A 268 24.42 -93.39 -21.52
CA ASN A 268 24.75 -94.46 -20.58
C ASN A 268 24.51 -95.84 -21.21
N LYS A 269 23.38 -96.01 -21.93
CA LYS A 269 23.08 -97.24 -22.65
C LYS A 269 24.11 -97.53 -23.75
N LEU A 270 24.51 -96.54 -24.54
CA LEU A 270 25.55 -96.70 -25.54
C LEU A 270 26.91 -97.07 -24.92
N LYS A 271 27.25 -96.52 -23.75
CA LYS A 271 28.46 -96.92 -23.02
C LYS A 271 28.41 -98.38 -22.60
N GLU A 272 27.26 -98.86 -22.10
CA GLU A 272 27.06 -100.27 -21.76
C GLU A 272 27.18 -101.18 -22.99
N GLU A 273 26.55 -100.79 -24.11
CA GLU A 273 26.64 -101.51 -25.39
C GLU A 273 28.09 -101.59 -25.90
N ILE A 274 28.86 -100.51 -25.80
CA ILE A 274 30.30 -100.50 -26.17
C ILE A 274 31.09 -101.47 -25.28
N VAL A 275 30.86 -101.47 -23.96
CA VAL A 275 31.53 -102.40 -23.04
C VAL A 275 31.18 -103.84 -23.37
N GLN A 276 29.92 -104.12 -23.68
CA GLN A 276 29.45 -105.45 -24.05
C GLN A 276 30.07 -105.91 -25.38
N ALA A 277 30.06 -105.07 -26.40
CA ALA A 277 30.71 -105.34 -27.69
C ALA A 277 32.22 -105.57 -27.54
N ALA A 278 32.89 -104.84 -26.64
CA ALA A 278 34.30 -105.07 -26.33
C ALA A 278 34.55 -106.43 -25.67
N LYS A 279 33.67 -106.88 -24.76
CA LYS A 279 33.73 -108.23 -24.18
C LYS A 279 33.55 -109.31 -25.25
N GLU A 280 32.51 -109.18 -26.09
CA GLU A 280 32.23 -110.12 -27.17
C GLU A 280 33.37 -110.21 -28.18
N LYS A 281 33.97 -109.06 -28.55
CA LYS A 281 35.17 -109.01 -29.39
C LYS A 281 36.33 -109.79 -28.77
N ASN A 282 36.59 -109.61 -27.48
CA ASN A 282 37.67 -110.33 -26.78
C ASN A 282 37.39 -111.83 -26.69
N GLU A 283 36.15 -112.25 -26.45
CA GLU A 283 35.77 -113.66 -26.47
C GLU A 283 35.95 -114.30 -27.86
N LEU A 284 35.54 -113.60 -28.92
CA LEU A 284 35.75 -114.03 -30.30
C LEU A 284 37.24 -114.14 -30.64
N LEU A 285 38.05 -113.17 -30.23
CA LEU A 285 39.49 -113.18 -30.43
C LEU A 285 40.12 -114.39 -29.73
N ASN A 286 39.74 -114.65 -28.48
CA ASN A 286 40.21 -115.82 -27.72
C ASN A 286 39.81 -117.14 -28.40
N LYS A 287 38.56 -117.27 -28.87
CA LYS A 287 38.10 -118.44 -29.63
C LYS A 287 38.90 -118.63 -30.92
N GLN A 288 39.18 -117.54 -31.65
CA GLN A 288 39.98 -117.57 -32.86
C GLN A 288 41.42 -118.00 -32.58
N THR A 289 42.06 -117.43 -31.55
CA THR A 289 43.41 -117.82 -31.10
C THR A 289 43.47 -119.29 -30.72
N GLN A 290 42.47 -119.79 -29.97
CA GLN A 290 42.42 -121.20 -29.57
C GLN A 290 42.23 -122.13 -30.77
N SER A 291 41.41 -121.75 -31.75
CA SER A 291 41.21 -122.50 -33.00
C SER A 291 42.49 -122.58 -33.83
N LEU A 292 43.21 -121.46 -33.99
CA LEU A 292 44.51 -121.42 -34.67
C LEU A 292 45.53 -122.34 -33.97
N LEU A 293 45.59 -122.32 -32.63
CA LEU A 293 46.50 -123.15 -31.85
C LEU A 293 46.23 -124.65 -32.03
N LEU A 294 44.95 -125.05 -32.08
CA LEU A 294 44.54 -126.43 -32.38
C LEU A 294 44.88 -126.83 -33.82
N SER A 295 44.70 -125.92 -34.79
CA SER A 295 45.07 -126.16 -36.19
C SER A 295 46.59 -126.33 -36.36
N ASP A 296 47.39 -125.48 -35.70
CA ASP A 296 48.85 -125.57 -35.70
C ASP A 296 49.33 -126.87 -35.05
N GLN A 297 48.70 -127.32 -33.95
CA GLN A 297 48.98 -128.63 -33.36
C GLN A 297 48.70 -129.78 -34.33
N LYS A 298 47.56 -129.76 -35.03
CA LYS A 298 47.25 -130.77 -36.05
C LYS A 298 48.26 -130.78 -37.18
N HIS A 299 48.61 -129.61 -37.72
CA HIS A 299 49.62 -129.50 -38.76
C HIS A 299 50.98 -130.03 -38.28
N LYS A 300 51.36 -129.75 -37.03
CA LYS A 300 52.60 -130.26 -36.43
C LYS A 300 52.59 -131.79 -36.28
N GLU A 301 51.45 -132.36 -35.88
CA GLU A 301 51.26 -133.82 -35.82
C GLU A 301 51.33 -134.47 -37.22
N GLU A 302 50.70 -133.86 -38.23
CA GLU A 302 50.76 -134.31 -39.62
C GLU A 302 52.19 -134.25 -40.19
N ILE A 303 52.90 -133.14 -39.96
CA ILE A 303 54.33 -133.03 -40.31
C ILE A 303 55.15 -134.12 -39.61
N GLY A 304 54.86 -134.40 -38.33
CA GLY A 304 55.48 -135.49 -37.58
C GLY A 304 55.25 -136.86 -38.23
N LYS A 305 54.02 -137.14 -38.69
CA LYS A 305 53.69 -138.36 -39.44
C LYS A 305 54.45 -138.44 -40.76
N TYR A 306 54.46 -137.37 -41.55
CA TYR A 306 55.19 -137.34 -42.82
C TYR A 306 56.69 -137.56 -42.62
N ASN A 307 57.29 -136.96 -41.59
CA ASN A 307 58.70 -137.19 -41.25
C ASN A 307 58.98 -138.65 -40.87
N ALA A 308 58.11 -139.30 -40.11
CA ALA A 308 58.24 -140.72 -39.78
C ALA A 308 58.18 -141.61 -41.04
N THR A 309 57.25 -141.30 -41.96
CA THR A 309 57.16 -141.99 -43.26
C THR A 309 58.40 -141.79 -44.11
N ILE A 310 58.98 -140.58 -44.14
CA ILE A 310 60.23 -140.29 -44.86
C ILE A 310 61.40 -141.09 -44.30
N GLU A 311 61.55 -141.18 -42.98
CA GLU A 311 62.61 -141.99 -42.34
C GLU A 311 62.43 -143.48 -42.63
N GLN A 312 61.19 -143.98 -42.65
CA GLN A 312 60.90 -145.36 -43.01
C GLN A 312 61.22 -145.65 -44.49
N LEU A 313 60.89 -144.72 -45.40
CA LEU A 313 61.26 -144.82 -46.80
C LEU A 313 62.80 -144.78 -46.99
N LYS A 314 63.54 -143.97 -46.23
CA LYS A 314 65.02 -144.00 -46.26
C LYS A 314 65.57 -145.37 -45.84
N ALA A 315 65.07 -145.94 -44.75
CA ALA A 315 65.51 -147.25 -44.27
C ALA A 315 65.21 -148.38 -45.28
N ASP A 316 64.06 -148.31 -45.97
CA ASP A 316 63.72 -149.27 -47.02
C ASP A 316 64.56 -149.06 -48.29
N THR A 317 64.95 -147.82 -48.62
CA THR A 317 65.84 -147.51 -49.73
C THR A 317 67.26 -148.03 -49.48
N GLU A 318 67.78 -147.93 -48.25
CA GLU A 318 69.08 -148.50 -47.88
C GLU A 318 69.08 -150.04 -47.95
N LYS A 319 67.98 -150.71 -47.59
CA LYS A 319 67.81 -152.16 -47.79
C LYS A 319 67.76 -152.55 -49.27
N LEU A 320 67.14 -151.73 -50.12
CA LEU A 320 67.10 -151.95 -51.57
C LEU A 320 68.48 -151.76 -52.22
N ILE A 321 69.27 -150.78 -51.77
CA ILE A 321 70.64 -150.53 -52.26
C ILE A 321 71.59 -151.69 -51.87
N ALA A 322 71.42 -152.30 -50.70
CA ALA A 322 72.20 -153.47 -50.29
C ALA A 322 71.84 -154.74 -51.08
N LYS A 323 70.57 -154.91 -51.47
CA LYS A 323 70.11 -156.04 -52.30
C LYS A 323 70.49 -155.88 -53.79
N ASN A 324 70.48 -154.66 -54.33
CA ASN A 324 70.88 -154.35 -55.71
C ASN A 324 72.40 -154.44 -55.98
N ARG A 325 73.25 -154.54 -54.96
CA ARG A 325 74.71 -154.73 -55.13
C ARG A 325 75.12 -156.20 -55.30
N GLN A 326 74.22 -157.17 -55.11
CA GLN A 326 74.51 -158.60 -55.21
C GLN A 326 74.00 -159.25 -56.52
N ASP A 327 73.02 -158.63 -57.20
CA ASP A 327 72.33 -159.23 -58.35
C ASP A 327 72.74 -158.65 -59.73
N MET A 328 73.77 -157.79 -59.82
CA MET A 328 74.32 -157.28 -61.10
C MET A 328 75.42 -158.20 -61.68
N ALA A 329 75.07 -159.45 -61.98
CA ALA A 329 75.96 -160.35 -62.73
C ALA A 329 75.19 -161.39 -63.55
N LEU A 330 74.14 -161.01 -64.29
CA LEU A 330 73.57 -161.78 -65.42
C LEU A 330 72.59 -160.92 -66.26
N GLN A 331 73.10 -160.53 -67.44
CA GLN A 331 72.48 -160.25 -68.75
C GLN A 331 71.10 -159.60 -68.91
N ASP A 332 71.13 -158.47 -69.66
CA ASP A 332 70.51 -158.15 -70.95
C ASP A 332 69.06 -158.57 -71.33
N ASP A 333 68.42 -157.57 -71.97
CA ASP A 333 67.30 -157.59 -72.92
C ASP A 333 65.88 -157.88 -72.40
N ASP A 334 64.99 -156.87 -72.42
CA ASP A 334 64.17 -156.61 -73.62
C ASP A 334 63.15 -155.47 -73.39
N HIS A 335 62.76 -154.88 -74.50
CA HIS A 335 61.94 -153.71 -74.75
C HIS A 335 60.52 -153.68 -74.11
N LEU A 336 60.22 -152.51 -73.51
CA LEU A 336 59.15 -151.58 -73.94
C LEU A 336 57.68 -152.03 -73.84
N LYS A 337 56.95 -151.41 -72.88
CA LYS A 337 55.53 -150.98 -72.85
C LYS A 337 55.06 -151.04 -71.38
N LYS A 338 54.43 -150.07 -70.74
CA LYS A 338 53.41 -149.10 -71.18
C LYS A 338 53.08 -148.21 -69.96
N MET A 339 52.88 -146.90 -70.19
CA MET A 339 51.81 -146.00 -69.67
C MET A 339 51.53 -145.94 -68.15
N ALA A 340 51.18 -144.85 -67.49
CA ALA A 340 50.99 -143.40 -67.69
C ALA A 340 50.44 -142.95 -66.30
N LEU A 341 50.74 -141.83 -65.65
CA LEU A 341 50.48 -140.40 -65.89
C LEU A 341 51.00 -139.72 -64.59
N GLU A 342 51.60 -138.52 -64.58
CA GLU A 342 50.91 -137.24 -64.66
C GLU A 342 51.95 -136.10 -64.76
N GLU A 343 51.53 -135.00 -65.41
CA GLU A 343 51.81 -133.58 -65.15
C GLU A 343 53.19 -133.16 -64.59
N GLU A 344 53.88 -132.14 -65.09
CA GLU A 344 53.41 -130.84 -65.54
C GLU A 344 54.63 -130.11 -66.10
N LYS A 345 54.52 -129.47 -67.27
CA LYS A 345 55.00 -128.08 -67.45
C LYS A 345 54.78 -127.55 -68.86
N ILE A 346 53.99 -126.47 -68.86
CA ILE A 346 54.13 -125.27 -69.70
C ILE A 346 53.26 -125.23 -70.96
N LYS A 347 52.10 -124.59 -70.79
CA LYS A 347 51.70 -123.43 -71.61
C LYS A 347 51.10 -122.33 -70.73
N GLY A 348 51.99 -121.62 -70.02
CA GLY A 348 51.69 -120.29 -69.52
C GLY A 348 51.88 -119.27 -70.64
N LEU A 349 50.79 -118.92 -71.32
CA LEU A 349 50.63 -117.66 -72.09
C LEU A 349 49.22 -117.65 -72.71
N ASN A 350 48.17 -117.49 -71.87
CA ASN A 350 46.84 -117.11 -72.38
C ASN A 350 45.85 -116.50 -71.36
N ASN A 351 46.28 -116.08 -70.17
CA ASN A 351 45.37 -115.52 -69.14
C ASN A 351 45.72 -114.11 -68.65
N GLU A 352 46.44 -113.31 -69.46
CA GLU A 352 46.60 -111.86 -69.20
C GLU A 352 45.49 -110.99 -69.80
N ILE A 353 44.42 -111.57 -70.38
CA ILE A 353 43.32 -110.80 -70.99
C ILE A 353 42.06 -110.72 -70.08
N ALA A 354 42.08 -111.32 -68.88
CA ALA A 354 40.93 -111.32 -67.97
C ALA A 354 40.96 -110.25 -66.84
N SER A 355 42.05 -109.52 -66.63
CA SER A 355 42.18 -108.54 -65.53
C SER A 355 41.79 -107.09 -65.91
N SER A 356 41.83 -106.72 -67.19
CA SER A 356 41.54 -105.34 -67.63
C SER A 356 40.05 -105.02 -67.83
N LYS A 357 39.15 -106.00 -67.70
CA LYS A 357 37.69 -105.79 -67.92
C LYS A 357 36.89 -105.47 -66.64
N LYS A 358 37.39 -105.84 -65.45
CA LYS A 358 36.73 -105.50 -64.16
C LYS A 358 37.10 -104.11 -63.61
N HIS A 359 38.17 -103.50 -64.11
CA HIS A 359 38.63 -102.20 -63.61
C HIS A 359 37.88 -101.01 -64.26
N ILE A 360 37.33 -101.21 -65.47
CA ILE A 360 36.61 -100.19 -66.24
C ILE A 360 35.16 -100.03 -65.76
N ASP A 361 34.49 -101.11 -65.37
CA ASP A 361 33.09 -101.06 -64.90
C ASP A 361 32.94 -100.42 -63.49
N ALA A 362 33.99 -100.42 -62.67
CA ALA A 362 34.00 -99.75 -61.37
C ALA A 362 34.14 -98.22 -61.46
N LEU A 363 34.83 -97.71 -62.49
CA LEU A 363 35.06 -96.27 -62.70
C LEU A 363 33.85 -95.54 -63.34
N ILE A 364 32.95 -96.27 -63.99
CA ILE A 364 31.73 -95.69 -64.59
C ILE A 364 30.62 -95.50 -63.53
N LEU A 365 30.52 -96.39 -62.54
CA LEU A 365 29.52 -96.33 -61.47
C LEU A 365 29.84 -95.27 -60.38
N GLU A 366 31.11 -94.96 -60.17
CA GLU A 366 31.57 -93.92 -59.24
C GLU A 366 31.29 -92.51 -59.79
N ASN A 367 31.50 -92.30 -61.10
CA ASN A 367 31.19 -91.03 -61.78
C ASN A 367 29.69 -90.69 -61.84
N GLU A 368 28.79 -91.67 -61.92
CA GLU A 368 27.32 -91.42 -61.91
C GLU A 368 26.78 -91.00 -60.53
N LYS A 369 27.42 -91.43 -59.43
CA LYS A 369 27.04 -91.01 -58.07
C LYS A 369 27.48 -89.57 -57.77
N ASP A 370 28.67 -89.19 -58.23
CA ASP A 370 29.19 -87.85 -58.00
C ASP A 370 28.49 -86.79 -58.87
N PHE A 371 28.06 -87.15 -60.09
CA PHE A 371 27.26 -86.25 -60.93
C PHE A 371 25.89 -85.94 -60.34
N ASN A 372 25.23 -86.92 -59.70
CA ASN A 372 23.96 -86.71 -59.02
C ASN A 372 24.09 -85.82 -57.77
N LYS A 373 25.17 -85.99 -56.98
CA LYS A 373 25.46 -85.07 -55.86
C LYS A 373 25.69 -83.64 -56.33
N PHE A 374 26.41 -83.45 -57.44
CA PHE A 374 26.67 -82.13 -58.00
C PHE A 374 25.37 -81.44 -58.47
N LYS A 375 24.44 -82.19 -59.05
CA LYS A 375 23.13 -81.67 -59.45
C LYS A 375 22.29 -81.25 -58.24
N THR A 376 22.30 -82.02 -57.15
CA THR A 376 21.61 -81.67 -55.91
C THR A 376 22.22 -80.42 -55.27
N TYR A 377 23.55 -80.33 -55.19
CA TYR A 377 24.23 -79.13 -54.68
C TYR A 377 23.93 -77.88 -55.51
N LEU A 378 23.85 -78.00 -56.84
CA LEU A 378 23.52 -76.88 -57.71
C LEU A 378 22.06 -76.41 -57.55
N GLU A 379 21.12 -77.34 -57.29
CA GLU A 379 19.73 -77.00 -56.97
C GLU A 379 19.62 -76.34 -55.59
N ASP A 380 20.33 -76.87 -54.59
CA ASP A 380 20.36 -76.31 -53.24
C ASP A 380 21.00 -74.91 -53.22
N GLU A 381 22.07 -74.67 -53.98
CA GLU A 381 22.64 -73.32 -54.15
C GLU A 381 21.68 -72.36 -54.83
N LYS A 382 20.96 -72.80 -55.88
CA LYS A 382 19.94 -71.96 -56.53
C LYS A 382 18.81 -71.60 -55.58
N LYS A 383 18.42 -72.53 -54.70
CA LYS A 383 17.40 -72.31 -53.68
C LYS A 383 17.90 -71.35 -52.61
N LEU A 384 19.12 -71.55 -52.10
CA LEU A 384 19.77 -70.66 -51.15
C LEU A 384 19.90 -69.25 -51.72
N ASN A 385 20.33 -69.09 -52.97
CA ASN A 385 20.48 -67.78 -53.61
C ASN A 385 19.13 -67.06 -53.80
N LYS A 386 18.05 -67.79 -54.08
CA LYS A 386 16.68 -67.23 -54.09
C LYS A 386 16.23 -66.77 -52.70
N GLU A 387 16.49 -67.57 -51.67
CA GLU A 387 16.16 -67.22 -50.28
C GLU A 387 16.97 -66.00 -49.82
N LEU A 388 18.25 -65.92 -50.17
CA LEU A 388 19.14 -64.79 -49.86
C LEU A 388 18.71 -63.50 -50.59
N SER A 389 18.31 -63.62 -51.86
CA SER A 389 17.77 -62.49 -52.63
C SER A 389 16.45 -61.97 -52.04
N ALA A 390 15.56 -62.86 -51.60
CA ALA A 390 14.32 -62.49 -50.93
C ALA A 390 14.57 -61.84 -49.56
N ALA A 391 15.53 -62.38 -48.78
CA ALA A 391 15.92 -61.82 -47.49
C ALA A 391 16.53 -60.41 -47.63
N ASN A 392 17.41 -60.20 -48.61
CA ASN A 392 17.99 -58.89 -48.90
C ASN A 392 16.93 -57.86 -49.30
N LYS A 393 15.98 -58.24 -50.16
CA LYS A 393 14.88 -57.35 -50.55
C LYS A 393 14.01 -56.95 -49.34
N LYS A 394 13.74 -57.89 -48.44
CA LYS A 394 12.96 -57.65 -47.22
C LYS A 394 13.70 -56.75 -46.22
N LEU A 395 15.02 -56.87 -46.13
CA LEU A 395 15.87 -55.98 -45.34
C LEU A 395 15.87 -54.56 -45.91
N GLU A 396 15.94 -54.42 -47.23
CA GLU A 396 15.94 -53.12 -47.91
C GLU A 396 14.59 -52.39 -47.75
N GLU A 397 13.47 -53.10 -47.88
CA GLU A 397 12.12 -52.57 -47.62
C GLU A 397 11.94 -52.15 -46.14
N ASN A 398 12.46 -52.94 -45.20
CA ASN A 398 12.43 -52.59 -43.77
C ASN A 398 13.30 -51.37 -43.46
N ALA A 399 14.48 -51.24 -44.07
CA ALA A 399 15.35 -50.08 -43.92
C ALA A 399 14.67 -48.81 -44.44
N GLN A 400 14.05 -48.87 -45.63
CA GLN A 400 13.30 -47.74 -46.19
C GLN A 400 12.09 -47.34 -45.34
N ASN A 401 11.36 -48.30 -44.77
CA ASN A 401 10.24 -48.01 -43.87
C ASN A 401 10.71 -47.38 -42.56
N SER A 402 11.83 -47.86 -42.00
CA SER A 402 12.44 -47.27 -40.80
C SER A 402 12.88 -45.83 -41.07
N GLU A 403 13.52 -45.56 -42.20
CA GLU A 403 13.95 -44.23 -42.63
C GLU A 403 12.77 -43.26 -42.80
N LYS A 404 11.67 -43.71 -43.42
CA LYS A 404 10.43 -42.91 -43.52
C LYS A 404 9.84 -42.58 -42.15
N ASN A 405 9.81 -43.54 -41.23
CA ASN A 405 9.28 -43.33 -39.88
C ASN A 405 10.15 -42.38 -39.05
N LEU A 406 11.47 -42.49 -39.19
CA LEU A 406 12.43 -41.56 -38.57
C LEU A 406 12.24 -40.15 -39.12
N ASN A 407 12.18 -39.97 -40.44
CA ASN A 407 11.96 -38.67 -41.05
C ASN A 407 10.63 -38.04 -40.64
N ALA A 408 9.54 -38.82 -40.56
CA ALA A 408 8.26 -38.33 -40.06
C ALA A 408 8.33 -37.90 -38.57
N SER A 409 9.10 -38.61 -37.75
CA SER A 409 9.30 -38.26 -36.34
C SER A 409 10.15 -37.00 -36.17
N ILE A 410 11.20 -36.85 -36.97
CA ILE A 410 12.04 -35.64 -37.01
C ILE A 410 11.20 -34.42 -37.41
N LEU A 411 10.33 -34.55 -38.41
CA LEU A 411 9.44 -33.47 -38.86
C LEU A 411 8.49 -33.01 -37.74
N LYS A 412 7.88 -33.96 -37.01
CA LYS A 412 7.03 -33.65 -35.85
C LYS A 412 7.80 -32.96 -34.73
N LEU A 413 9.01 -33.42 -34.42
CA LEU A 413 9.89 -32.80 -33.43
C LEU A 413 10.26 -31.37 -33.83
N ASN A 414 10.59 -31.12 -35.10
CA ASN A 414 10.89 -29.78 -35.60
C ASN A 414 9.69 -28.83 -35.51
N GLU A 415 8.48 -29.30 -35.84
CA GLU A 415 7.26 -28.51 -35.65
C GLU A 415 7.01 -28.18 -34.17
N GLU A 416 7.28 -29.12 -33.27
CA GLU A 416 7.12 -28.91 -31.82
C GLU A 416 8.17 -27.92 -31.28
N ILE A 417 9.41 -28.00 -31.77
CA ILE A 417 10.48 -27.04 -31.45
C ILE A 417 10.07 -25.64 -31.90
N ALA A 418 9.61 -25.47 -33.14
CA ALA A 418 9.18 -24.17 -33.66
C ALA A 418 8.02 -23.56 -32.83
N LYS A 419 7.07 -24.38 -32.38
CA LYS A 419 5.99 -23.95 -31.47
C LYS A 419 6.54 -23.49 -30.12
N ARG A 420 7.51 -24.21 -29.55
CA ARG A 420 8.15 -23.85 -28.28
C ARG A 420 8.97 -22.57 -28.42
N GLU A 421 9.72 -22.39 -29.50
CA GLU A 421 10.48 -21.16 -29.79
C GLU A 421 9.57 -19.94 -29.92
N SER A 422 8.45 -20.07 -30.63
CA SER A 422 7.44 -19.01 -30.73
C SER A 422 6.90 -18.60 -29.35
N LYS A 423 6.60 -19.59 -28.50
CA LYS A 423 6.11 -19.35 -27.13
C LYS A 423 7.18 -18.73 -26.22
N ILE A 424 8.44 -19.11 -26.37
CA ILE A 424 9.57 -18.49 -25.67
C ILE A 424 9.68 -17.02 -26.07
N LYS A 425 9.55 -16.70 -27.36
CA LYS A 425 9.58 -15.32 -27.85
C LYS A 425 8.43 -14.47 -27.28
N GLU A 426 7.21 -15.00 -27.30
CA GLU A 426 6.03 -14.32 -26.74
C GLU A 426 6.17 -14.04 -25.23
N LEU A 427 6.70 -15.01 -24.48
CA LEU A 427 7.01 -14.81 -23.06
C LEU A 427 8.12 -13.78 -22.85
N GLY A 428 9.15 -13.79 -23.69
CA GLY A 428 10.22 -12.80 -23.68
C GLY A 428 9.69 -11.38 -23.88
N ASP A 429 8.84 -11.16 -24.88
CA ASP A 429 8.21 -9.88 -25.16
C ASP A 429 7.35 -9.42 -23.97
N LYS A 430 6.60 -10.33 -23.34
CA LYS A 430 5.80 -10.03 -22.15
C LYS A 430 6.64 -9.60 -20.95
N ILE A 431 7.80 -10.23 -20.73
CA ILE A 431 8.74 -9.85 -19.67
C ILE A 431 9.28 -8.43 -19.93
N VAL A 432 9.60 -8.08 -21.17
CA VAL A 432 10.07 -6.73 -21.53
C VAL A 432 9.00 -5.68 -21.23
N THR A 433 7.74 -5.95 -21.61
CA THR A 433 6.62 -5.05 -21.33
C THR A 433 6.42 -4.87 -19.81
N MET A 434 6.38 -5.97 -19.05
CA MET A 434 6.21 -5.89 -17.59
C MET A 434 7.36 -5.14 -16.90
N ASN A 435 8.60 -5.31 -17.36
CA ASN A 435 9.73 -4.55 -16.83
C ASN A 435 9.61 -3.05 -17.14
N THR A 436 9.11 -2.69 -18.31
CA THR A 436 8.88 -1.29 -18.70
C THR A 436 7.77 -0.67 -17.84
N GLU A 437 6.66 -1.37 -17.63
CA GLU A 437 5.57 -0.93 -16.75
C GLU A 437 6.05 -0.76 -15.31
N LYS A 438 6.86 -1.70 -14.80
CA LYS A 438 7.45 -1.61 -13.47
C LYS A 438 8.29 -0.33 -13.30
N LEU A 439 9.16 -0.02 -14.26
CA LEU A 439 9.98 1.19 -14.23
C LEU A 439 9.12 2.46 -14.22
N ASN A 440 8.06 2.51 -15.03
CA ASN A 440 7.14 3.64 -15.07
C ASN A 440 6.42 3.83 -13.72
N VAL A 441 5.98 2.74 -13.08
CA VAL A 441 5.34 2.80 -11.75
C VAL A 441 6.33 3.28 -10.68
N GLU A 442 7.57 2.79 -10.71
CA GLU A 442 8.62 3.26 -9.77
C GLU A 442 8.89 4.76 -9.93
N GLU A 443 8.92 5.27 -11.17
CA GLU A 443 9.10 6.69 -11.45
C GLU A 443 7.90 7.53 -10.96
N GLU A 444 6.67 7.06 -11.18
CA GLU A 444 5.47 7.76 -10.73
C GLU A 444 5.34 7.76 -9.19
N VAL A 445 5.68 6.65 -8.53
CA VAL A 445 5.74 6.58 -7.06
C VAL A 445 6.75 7.58 -6.52
N LYS A 446 7.96 7.65 -7.10
CA LYS A 446 8.99 8.60 -6.69
C LYS A 446 8.50 10.05 -6.82
N LYS A 447 7.84 10.38 -7.94
CA LYS A 447 7.26 11.70 -8.16
C LYS A 447 6.19 12.06 -7.12
N ARG A 448 5.32 11.11 -6.77
CA ARG A 448 4.28 11.30 -5.74
C ARG A 448 4.86 11.50 -4.34
N VAL A 449 5.94 10.79 -4.01
CA VAL A 449 6.66 10.99 -2.74
C VAL A 449 7.27 12.39 -2.69
N ASP A 450 7.96 12.82 -3.75
CA ASP A 450 8.57 14.15 -3.81
C ASP A 450 7.52 15.28 -3.73
N GLU A 451 6.35 15.09 -4.34
CA GLU A 451 5.22 16.02 -4.25
C GLU A 451 4.64 16.07 -2.83
N ASN A 452 4.49 14.92 -2.18
CA ASN A 452 3.99 14.84 -0.81
C ASN A 452 4.95 15.52 0.17
N ASP A 453 6.26 15.28 0.05
CA ASP A 453 7.27 15.92 0.90
C ASP A 453 7.25 17.45 0.75
N LYS A 454 7.06 17.96 -0.47
CA LYS A 454 6.90 19.40 -0.72
C LYS A 454 5.65 19.96 -0.04
N ILE A 455 4.51 19.26 -0.13
CA ILE A 455 3.26 19.67 0.53
C ILE A 455 3.41 19.63 2.04
N HIS A 456 3.99 18.56 2.57
CA HIS A 456 4.25 18.37 3.99
C HIS A 456 5.12 19.51 4.54
N ASN A 457 6.24 19.81 3.89
CA ASN A 457 7.12 20.92 4.28
C ASN A 457 6.41 22.27 4.23
N LYS A 458 5.59 22.52 3.21
CA LYS A 458 4.77 23.73 3.11
C LYS A 458 3.77 23.84 4.26
N ASN A 459 3.09 22.75 4.59
CA ASN A 459 2.13 22.70 5.69
C ASN A 459 2.81 22.93 7.05
N TYR A 460 3.98 22.33 7.28
CA TYR A 460 4.78 22.57 8.48
C TYR A 460 5.19 24.04 8.62
N LYS A 461 5.62 24.66 7.51
CA LYS A 461 5.96 26.09 7.52
C LYS A 461 4.76 26.96 7.90
N VAL A 462 3.60 26.74 7.28
CA VAL A 462 2.36 27.47 7.58
C VAL A 462 1.92 27.24 9.02
N PHE A 463 2.06 26.03 9.53
CA PHE A 463 1.71 25.69 10.91
C PHE A 463 2.61 26.44 11.91
N ASN A 464 3.93 26.45 11.67
CA ASN A 464 4.87 27.20 12.50
C ASN A 464 4.61 28.71 12.45
N GLU A 465 4.27 29.27 11.29
CA GLU A 465 3.88 30.67 11.16
C GLU A 465 2.61 30.99 11.96
N LYS A 466 1.62 30.08 11.98
CA LYS A 466 0.42 30.22 12.81
C LYS A 466 0.73 30.16 14.30
N ILE A 467 1.59 29.24 14.75
CA ILE A 467 2.04 29.18 16.15
C ILE A 467 2.70 30.49 16.55
N ALA A 468 3.63 30.99 15.74
CA ALA A 468 4.32 32.25 16.01
C ALA A 468 3.34 33.43 16.08
N SER A 469 2.34 33.46 15.19
CA SER A 469 1.26 34.47 15.23
C SER A 469 0.44 34.38 16.52
N PHE A 470 0.03 33.17 16.93
CA PHE A 470 -0.70 32.97 18.18
C PHE A 470 0.12 33.37 19.41
N ASP A 471 1.41 33.03 19.45
CA ASP A 471 2.30 33.42 20.54
C ASP A 471 2.47 34.95 20.62
N ASN A 472 2.53 35.64 19.48
CA ASN A 472 2.57 37.10 19.44
C ASN A 472 1.26 37.71 19.97
N VAL A 473 0.10 37.22 19.50
CA VAL A 473 -1.21 37.68 20.00
C VAL A 473 -1.35 37.43 21.51
N LYS A 474 -0.90 36.27 21.99
CA LYS A 474 -0.88 35.94 23.42
C LYS A 474 -0.01 36.92 24.21
N LYS A 475 1.20 37.23 23.73
CA LYS A 475 2.09 38.20 24.37
C LYS A 475 1.48 39.60 24.39
N GLU A 476 0.88 40.05 23.30
CA GLU A 476 0.20 41.35 23.24
C GLU A 476 -0.97 41.42 24.21
N LEU A 477 -1.77 40.36 24.33
CA LEU A 477 -2.89 40.29 25.26
C LEU A 477 -2.41 40.32 26.72
N MET A 478 -1.36 39.56 27.04
CA MET A 478 -0.75 39.60 28.38
C MET A 478 -0.23 41.00 28.72
N ALA A 479 0.47 41.66 27.79
CA ALA A 479 0.95 43.03 28.00
C ALA A 479 -0.19 44.03 28.23
N LYS A 480 -1.33 43.87 27.53
CA LYS A 480 -2.53 44.70 27.78
C LYS A 480 -3.12 44.45 29.16
N PHE A 481 -3.21 43.20 29.61
CA PHE A 481 -3.69 42.88 30.95
C PHE A 481 -2.76 43.40 32.04
N ASP A 482 -1.44 43.25 31.89
CA ASP A 482 -0.46 43.78 32.83
C ASP A 482 -0.56 45.31 32.94
N LYS A 483 -0.73 45.99 31.80
CA LYS A 483 -0.96 47.44 31.78
C LYS A 483 -2.26 47.82 32.50
N GLN A 484 -3.38 47.18 32.18
CA GLN A 484 -4.66 47.45 32.84
C GLN A 484 -4.61 47.21 34.35
N LEU A 485 -3.91 46.15 34.78
CA LEU A 485 -3.72 45.86 36.20
C LEU A 485 -2.87 46.92 36.88
N SER A 486 -1.82 47.40 36.21
CA SER A 486 -0.97 48.49 36.71
C SER A 486 -1.75 49.80 36.83
N ASP A 487 -2.50 50.18 35.79
CA ASP A 487 -3.33 51.38 35.77
C ASP A 487 -4.39 51.32 36.89
N TYR A 488 -5.05 50.16 37.07
CA TYR A 488 -6.01 49.96 38.15
C TYR A 488 -5.38 50.10 39.54
N LYS A 489 -4.19 49.50 39.75
CA LYS A 489 -3.46 49.65 41.02
C LYS A 489 -3.10 51.10 41.30
N ALA A 490 -2.66 51.85 40.28
CA ALA A 490 -2.35 53.27 40.40
C ALA A 490 -3.59 54.09 40.80
N THR A 491 -4.73 53.87 40.13
CA THR A 491 -5.99 54.55 40.47
C THR A 491 -6.50 54.21 41.87
N VAL A 492 -6.36 52.95 42.31
CA VAL A 492 -6.71 52.56 43.69
C VAL A 492 -5.81 53.26 44.70
N GLN A 493 -4.51 53.36 44.43
CA GLN A 493 -3.58 54.07 45.30
C GLN A 493 -3.93 55.56 45.37
N GLU A 494 -4.14 56.22 44.23
CA GLU A 494 -4.52 57.64 44.17
C GLU A 494 -5.83 57.92 44.93
N ASN A 495 -6.83 57.06 44.77
CA ASN A 495 -8.09 57.16 45.52
C ASN A 495 -7.88 56.95 47.02
N SER A 496 -7.03 56.00 47.41
CA SER A 496 -6.68 55.76 48.82
C SER A 496 -5.99 56.99 49.43
N ASP A 497 -5.01 57.57 48.72
CA ASP A 497 -4.28 58.76 49.14
C ASP A 497 -5.23 59.98 49.26
N ARG A 498 -6.17 60.13 48.32
CA ARG A 498 -7.19 61.18 48.35
C ARG A 498 -8.20 60.99 49.50
N MET A 499 -8.62 59.76 49.77
CA MET A 499 -9.48 59.46 50.92
C MET A 499 -8.75 59.75 52.24
N GLN A 500 -7.47 59.40 52.34
CA GLN A 500 -6.65 59.70 53.49
C GLN A 500 -6.53 61.21 53.69
N PHE A 501 -6.23 61.96 52.63
CA PHE A 501 -6.18 63.43 52.66
C PHE A 501 -7.49 64.04 53.18
N HIS A 502 -8.65 63.63 52.66
CA HIS A 502 -9.94 64.12 53.15
C HIS A 502 -10.24 63.70 54.59
N THR A 503 -9.78 62.52 55.01
CA THR A 503 -9.90 62.07 56.40
C THR A 503 -9.06 62.93 57.34
N ASP A 504 -7.84 63.26 56.94
CA ASP A 504 -6.93 64.13 57.69
C ASP A 504 -7.48 65.56 57.77
N GLU A 505 -8.02 66.10 56.66
CA GLU A 505 -8.68 67.41 56.59
C GLU A 505 -9.93 67.47 57.48
N LEU A 506 -10.78 66.45 57.44
CA LEU A 506 -11.96 66.35 58.30
C LEU A 506 -11.57 66.26 59.77
N THR A 507 -10.52 65.51 60.09
CA THR A 507 -9.98 65.39 61.45
C THR A 507 -9.44 66.72 61.96
N ALA A 508 -8.69 67.45 61.11
CA ALA A 508 -8.20 68.78 61.43
C ALA A 508 -9.34 69.77 61.67
N SER A 509 -10.35 69.80 60.80
CA SER A 509 -11.54 70.64 60.94
C SER A 509 -12.36 70.29 62.19
N HIS A 510 -12.53 69.00 62.50
CA HIS A 510 -13.20 68.54 63.73
C HIS A 510 -12.45 69.01 64.98
N ASN A 511 -11.11 68.92 64.98
CA ASN A 511 -10.28 69.38 66.09
C ASN A 511 -10.37 70.91 66.28
N ASP A 512 -10.36 71.70 65.19
CA ASP A 512 -10.56 73.15 65.25
C ASP A 512 -11.95 73.52 65.78
N LEU A 513 -12.99 72.83 65.31
CA LEU A 513 -14.36 73.04 65.76
C LEU A 513 -14.52 72.70 67.25
N LYS A 514 -13.87 71.62 67.71
CA LYS A 514 -13.85 71.21 69.11
C LYS A 514 -13.17 72.26 69.97
N LEU A 515 -12.03 72.82 69.55
CA LEU A 515 -11.35 73.91 70.25
C LEU A 515 -12.27 75.14 70.37
N LYS A 516 -12.92 75.55 69.28
CA LYS A 516 -13.89 76.66 69.29
C LYS A 516 -15.09 76.38 70.19
N TYR A 517 -15.58 75.14 70.23
CA TYR A 517 -16.65 74.73 71.12
C TYR A 517 -16.21 74.84 72.59
N ASP A 518 -15.04 74.30 72.93
CA ASP A 518 -14.48 74.37 74.28
C ASP A 518 -14.24 75.83 74.72
N GLU A 519 -13.81 76.72 73.81
CA GLU A 519 -13.70 78.16 74.05
C GLU A 519 -15.07 78.81 74.33
N LYS A 520 -16.09 78.52 73.51
CA LYS A 520 -17.44 79.03 73.71
C LYS A 520 -18.09 78.50 74.99
N GLU A 521 -17.81 77.26 75.37
CA GLU A 521 -18.28 76.70 76.63
C GLU A 521 -17.65 77.44 77.82
N LYS A 522 -16.35 77.75 77.77
CA LYS A 522 -15.68 78.59 78.78
C LYS A 522 -16.27 80.00 78.84
N GLU A 523 -16.51 80.64 77.70
CA GLU A 523 -17.19 81.96 77.64
C GLU A 523 -18.59 81.89 78.27
N LEU A 524 -19.37 80.84 77.98
CA LEU A 524 -20.71 80.66 78.51
C LEU A 524 -20.71 80.38 80.02
N GLN A 525 -19.75 79.60 80.52
CA GLN A 525 -19.53 79.41 81.95
C GLN A 525 -19.15 80.73 82.64
N ALA A 526 -18.26 81.52 82.03
CA ALA A 526 -17.91 82.84 82.54
C ALA A 526 -19.16 83.75 82.60
N LEU A 527 -19.96 83.80 81.53
CA LEU A 527 -21.21 84.57 81.49
C LEU A 527 -22.23 84.13 82.55
N LYS A 528 -22.43 82.82 82.74
CA LYS A 528 -23.29 82.27 83.79
C LYS A 528 -22.82 82.67 85.19
N ASN A 529 -21.51 82.64 85.44
CA ASN A 529 -20.95 83.07 86.71
C ASN A 529 -21.15 84.58 86.94
N THR A 530 -21.05 85.40 85.89
CA THR A 530 -21.29 86.84 85.97
C THR A 530 -22.77 87.17 86.19
N THR A 531 -23.70 86.40 85.62
CA THR A 531 -25.16 86.59 85.82
C THR A 531 -25.67 86.06 87.15
N HIS A 532 -24.93 85.19 87.84
CA HIS A 532 -25.25 84.78 89.22
C HIS A 532 -24.72 85.73 90.31
N CYS A 533 -23.85 86.69 89.94
CA CYS A 533 -23.29 87.71 90.84
C CYS A 533 -23.97 89.08 90.70
N LEU A 534 -24.98 89.20 89.83
CA LEU A 534 -25.95 90.30 89.75
C LEU A 534 -27.27 89.83 90.34
#